data_AF-A0A7K1FHW9-F1
#
_entry.id   AF-A0A7K1FHW9-F1
#
_cell.length_a   1.000
_cell.length_b   1.000
_cell.length_c   1.000
_cell.angle_alpha   90.00
_cell.angle_beta   90.00
_cell.angle_gamma   90.00
#
_symmetry.space_group_name_H-M   'P 1'
#
loop_
_entity.id
_entity.type
_entity.pdbx_description
1 polymer ?
#
loop_
_entity_poly.entity_id
_entity_poly.type
_entity_poly.pdbx_seq_one_letter_code
_entity_poly.pdbx_strand_id
1 'polypeptide(L)'
;MVAGTSLEKHDAHGEVEAAHGGAVVSYNPDAPSEEWGWHGTWQDFAPKGKNALLGLGAAGLLLMIIGNHRSNVENYFLIAFALGMVLLMVQGYVQKKKRNRIRP
;
A
#
# COMPACT_ATOMS: atom_id res chain seq x y z
N MET A 1 -32.81 -0.99 -43.99
CA MET A 1 -32.81 -2.00 -42.91
C MET A 1 -32.37 -1.29 -41.63
N VAL A 2 -33.31 -0.90 -40.78
CA VAL A 2 -33.05 -0.29 -39.46
C VAL A 2 -33.71 -1.23 -38.46
N ALA A 3 -32.92 -1.90 -37.63
CA ALA A 3 -33.43 -2.76 -36.56
C ALA A 3 -33.62 -1.91 -35.31
N GLY A 4 -34.88 -1.68 -34.93
CA GLY A 4 -35.24 -0.97 -33.71
C GLY A 4 -34.94 -1.82 -32.47
N THR A 5 -34.09 -1.32 -31.58
CA THR A 5 -33.85 -1.90 -30.25
C THR A 5 -34.86 -1.29 -29.26
N SER A 6 -36.02 -1.92 -29.12
CA SER A 6 -36.97 -1.59 -28.04
C SER A 6 -36.62 -2.43 -26.81
N LEU A 7 -36.13 -1.79 -25.75
CA LEU A 7 -35.90 -2.41 -24.45
C LEU A 7 -37.26 -2.65 -23.78
N GLU A 8 -37.60 -3.92 -23.58
CA GLU A 8 -38.76 -4.35 -22.80
C GLU A 8 -38.48 -4.14 -21.31
N LYS A 9 -39.34 -3.35 -20.65
CA LYS A 9 -39.32 -3.15 -19.21
C LYS A 9 -40.13 -4.26 -18.56
N HIS A 10 -39.43 -5.24 -17.98
CA HIS A 10 -40.07 -6.32 -17.24
C HIS A 10 -40.12 -5.95 -15.75
N ASP A 11 -41.26 -5.41 -15.32
CA ASP A 11 -41.56 -5.18 -13.91
C ASP A 11 -41.96 -6.53 -13.27
N ALA A 12 -41.07 -7.10 -12.45
CA ALA A 12 -41.37 -8.28 -11.63
C ALA A 12 -40.99 -8.00 -10.18
N HIS A 13 -42.02 -7.85 -9.35
CA HIS A 13 -41.96 -7.82 -7.90
C HIS A 13 -41.43 -9.15 -7.37
N GLY A 14 -40.33 -9.10 -6.64
CA GLY A 14 -39.78 -10.21 -5.86
C GLY A 14 -38.69 -9.64 -4.98
N GLU A 15 -38.98 -9.59 -3.68
CA GLU A 15 -38.13 -9.22 -2.54
C GLU A 15 -36.63 -9.17 -2.88
N VAL A 16 -36.16 -7.96 -3.18
CA VAL A 16 -34.73 -7.68 -3.26
C VAL A 16 -34.20 -7.70 -1.83
N GLU A 17 -33.61 -8.82 -1.44
CA GLU A 17 -32.50 -8.82 -0.48
C GLU A 17 -31.66 -7.58 -0.78
N ALA A 18 -31.41 -6.79 0.27
CA ALA A 18 -30.68 -5.54 0.19
C ALA A 18 -29.33 -5.77 -0.51
N ALA A 19 -29.33 -5.61 -1.83
CA ALA A 19 -28.14 -5.67 -2.65
C ALA A 19 -27.22 -4.61 -2.06
N HIS A 20 -26.15 -5.08 -1.42
CA HIS A 20 -25.09 -4.24 -0.93
C HIS A 20 -24.71 -3.33 -2.09
N GLY A 21 -24.99 -2.03 -1.93
CA GLY A 21 -24.78 -1.03 -2.97
C GLY A 21 -23.35 -1.16 -3.46
N GLY A 22 -23.19 -1.80 -4.61
CA GLY A 22 -21.88 -2.06 -5.20
C GLY A 22 -21.24 -0.70 -5.43
N ALA A 23 -20.19 -0.42 -4.68
CA ALA A 23 -19.39 0.77 -4.88
C ALA A 23 -19.05 0.83 -6.38
N VAL A 24 -19.26 2.00 -7.01
CA VAL A 24 -18.93 2.21 -8.42
C VAL A 24 -17.43 1.90 -8.59
N VAL A 25 -17.13 0.73 -9.17
CA VAL A 25 -15.76 0.27 -9.36
C VAL A 25 -15.17 1.09 -10.51
N SER A 26 -14.28 2.01 -10.17
CA SER A 26 -13.51 2.78 -11.15
C SER A 26 -12.53 1.85 -11.85
N TYR A 27 -12.69 1.64 -13.16
CA TYR A 27 -11.73 0.89 -13.98
C TYR A 27 -10.37 1.60 -13.99
N ASN A 28 -9.32 0.91 -13.55
CA ASN A 28 -7.94 1.39 -13.66
C ASN A 28 -7.25 0.74 -14.88
N PRO A 29 -6.92 1.52 -15.94
CA PRO A 29 -6.26 0.99 -17.12
C PRO A 29 -4.82 0.53 -16.86
N ASP A 30 -4.15 1.02 -15.81
CA ASP A 30 -2.76 0.65 -15.47
C ASP A 30 -2.67 -0.67 -14.69
N ALA A 31 -3.76 -1.08 -14.04
CA ALA A 31 -3.85 -2.34 -13.31
C ALA A 31 -5.25 -2.96 -13.48
N PRO A 32 -5.54 -3.60 -14.64
CA PRO A 32 -6.88 -4.11 -14.97
C PRO A 32 -7.39 -5.14 -13.98
N SER A 33 -6.48 -5.88 -13.33
CA SER A 33 -6.80 -6.90 -12.33
C SER A 33 -7.08 -6.33 -10.94
N GLU A 34 -7.09 -5.00 -10.77
CA GLU A 34 -7.51 -4.35 -9.51
C GLU A 34 -8.90 -4.77 -9.07
N GLU A 35 -9.79 -5.04 -10.03
CA GLU A 35 -11.15 -5.50 -9.81
C GLU A 35 -11.25 -6.88 -9.12
N TRP A 36 -10.20 -7.71 -9.15
CA TRP A 36 -10.19 -9.05 -8.50
C TRP A 36 -9.73 -9.01 -7.04
N GLY A 37 -9.48 -7.82 -6.49
CA GLY A 37 -9.39 -7.59 -5.04
C GLY A 37 -8.04 -7.91 -4.37
N TRP A 38 -7.06 -8.49 -5.08
CA TRP A 38 -5.70 -8.66 -4.52
C TRP A 38 -4.81 -7.42 -4.69
N HIS A 39 -5.25 -6.42 -5.47
CA HIS A 39 -4.53 -5.16 -5.63
C HIS A 39 -5.01 -4.19 -4.55
N GLY A 40 -4.16 -3.94 -3.58
CA GLY A 40 -4.26 -2.80 -2.71
C GLY A 40 -2.86 -2.27 -2.49
N THR A 41 -2.72 -0.96 -2.32
CA THR A 41 -1.42 -0.47 -1.87
C THR A 41 -1.22 -0.96 -0.44
N TRP A 42 -0.03 -1.45 -0.10
CA TRP A 42 0.29 -1.88 1.28
C TRP A 42 -0.02 -0.79 2.33
N GLN A 43 -0.13 0.46 1.89
CA GLN A 43 -0.49 1.63 2.68
C GLN A 43 -1.96 1.63 3.13
N ASP A 44 -2.86 1.01 2.35
CA ASP A 44 -4.28 0.89 2.69
C ASP A 44 -4.49 -0.15 3.79
N PHE A 45 -3.81 -1.29 3.69
CA PHE A 45 -3.86 -2.35 4.71
C PHE A 45 -3.09 -2.00 5.99
N ALA A 46 -1.95 -1.31 5.87
CA ALA A 46 -1.14 -0.94 7.02
C ALA A 46 -0.51 0.45 6.83
N PRO A 47 -1.22 1.54 7.17
CA PRO A 47 -0.75 2.92 6.99
C PRO A 47 0.55 3.21 7.75
N LYS A 48 0.79 2.47 8.85
CA LYS A 48 2.02 2.52 9.66
C LYS A 48 2.96 1.32 9.42
N GLY A 49 2.49 0.29 8.71
CA GLY A 49 3.21 -0.97 8.52
C GLY A 49 4.54 -0.78 7.84
N LYS A 50 4.61 0.12 6.84
CA LYS A 50 5.87 0.47 6.15
C LYS A 50 6.99 0.87 7.12
N ASN A 51 6.68 1.79 8.03
CA ASN A 51 7.67 2.31 8.98
C ASN A 51 8.01 1.27 10.05
N ALA A 52 7.04 0.46 10.48
CA ALA A 52 7.28 -0.62 11.43
C ALA A 52 8.21 -1.70 10.85
N LEU A 53 7.98 -2.13 9.60
CA LEU A 53 8.83 -3.09 8.89
C LEU A 53 10.24 -2.53 8.65
N LEU A 54 10.35 -1.28 8.19
CA LEU A 54 11.64 -0.61 8.03
C LEU A 54 12.41 -0.51 9.35
N GLY A 55 11.71 -0.13 10.43
CA GLY A 55 12.29 -0.04 11.77
C GLY A 55 12.75 -1.39 12.31
N LEU A 56 11.94 -2.44 12.12
CA LEU A 56 12.29 -3.81 12.51
C LEU A 56 13.50 -4.31 11.72
N GLY A 57 13.54 -4.08 10.41
CA GLY A 57 14.69 -4.44 9.57
C GLY A 57 15.97 -3.71 10.00
N ALA A 58 15.90 -2.40 10.24
CA ALA A 58 17.04 -1.62 10.72
C ALA A 58 17.52 -2.10 12.09
N ALA A 59 16.60 -2.38 13.02
CA ALA A 59 16.94 -2.93 14.34
C ALA A 59 17.59 -4.31 14.23
N GLY A 60 17.07 -5.19 13.37
CA GLY A 60 17.66 -6.50 13.11
C GLY A 60 19.10 -6.42 12.60
N LEU A 61 19.37 -5.53 11.63
CA LEU A 61 20.72 -5.30 11.11
C LEU A 61 21.68 -4.80 12.20
N LEU A 62 21.22 -3.93 13.10
CA LEU A 62 22.05 -3.45 14.21
C LEU A 62 22.28 -4.53 15.27
N LEU A 63 21.29 -5.38 15.55
CA LEU A 63 21.45 -6.52 16.44
C LEU A 63 22.47 -7.53 15.89
N MET A 64 22.54 -7.70 14.56
CA MET A 64 23.52 -8.54 13.91
C MET A 64 24.97 -8.07 14.08
N ILE A 65 25.22 -6.84 14.55
CA ILE A 65 26.58 -6.39 14.90
C ILE A 65 27.09 -7.10 16.18
N ILE A 66 26.17 -7.56 17.03
CA ILE A 66 26.50 -8.23 18.28
C ILE A 66 26.74 -9.72 17.98
N GLY A 67 28.00 -10.06 17.65
CA GLY A 67 28.39 -11.42 17.29
C GLY A 67 29.91 -11.64 17.25
N ASN A 68 30.32 -12.83 16.82
CA ASN A 68 31.74 -13.19 16.66
C ASN A 68 32.28 -12.74 15.29
N HIS A 69 32.22 -11.44 15.02
CA HIS A 69 32.76 -10.87 13.79
C HIS A 69 34.28 -10.79 13.88
N ARG A 70 34.98 -11.49 12.98
CA ARG A 70 36.46 -11.45 12.88
C ARG A 70 36.95 -10.23 12.10
N SER A 71 36.11 -9.66 11.24
CA SER A 71 36.42 -8.53 10.36
C SER A 71 35.36 -7.45 10.50
N ASN A 72 35.80 -6.19 10.46
CA ASN A 72 34.91 -5.02 10.55
C ASN A 72 34.18 -4.70 9.23
N VAL A 73 34.53 -5.38 8.13
CA VAL A 73 33.92 -5.12 6.82
C VAL A 73 32.40 -5.34 6.86
N GLU A 74 31.95 -6.43 7.47
CA GLU A 74 30.52 -6.74 7.62
C GLU A 74 29.80 -5.67 8.44
N ASN A 75 30.40 -5.21 9.53
CA ASN A 75 29.84 -4.15 10.38
C ASN A 75 29.61 -2.85 9.61
N TYR A 76 30.52 -2.47 8.71
CA TYR A 76 30.33 -1.27 7.88
C TYR A 76 29.12 -1.42 6.95
N PHE A 77 28.92 -2.58 6.33
CA PHE A 77 27.75 -2.82 5.49
C PHE A 77 26.45 -2.85 6.30
N LEU A 78 26.42 -3.54 7.44
CA LEU A 78 25.26 -3.57 8.33
C LEU A 78 24.84 -2.17 8.76
N ILE A 79 25.81 -1.34 9.17
CA ILE A 79 25.58 0.06 9.56
C ILE A 79 25.11 0.89 8.37
N ALA A 80 25.73 0.75 7.19
CA ALA A 80 25.35 1.50 6.00
C ALA A 80 23.90 1.21 5.58
N PHE A 81 23.49 -0.05 5.57
CA PHE A 81 22.10 -0.43 5.25
C PHE A 81 21.12 0.03 6.33
N ALA A 82 21.45 -0.12 7.61
CA ALA A 82 20.62 0.38 8.70
C ALA A 82 20.41 1.89 8.60
N LEU A 83 21.47 2.66 8.33
CA LEU A 83 21.39 4.11 8.10
C LEU A 83 20.51 4.45 6.89
N GLY A 84 20.65 3.72 5.78
CA GLY A 84 19.80 3.90 4.60
C GLY A 84 18.31 3.73 4.91
N MET A 85 17.94 2.69 5.67
CA MET A 85 16.55 2.43 6.08
C MET A 85 16.01 3.55 6.98
N VAL A 86 16.81 4.01 7.95
CA VAL A 86 16.44 5.11 8.86
C VAL A 86 16.24 6.41 8.07
N LEU A 87 17.12 6.73 7.12
CA LEU A 87 17.00 7.92 6.27
C LEU A 87 15.70 7.93 5.46
N LEU A 88 15.34 6.80 4.84
CA LEU A 88 14.07 6.67 4.10
C LEU A 88 12.87 6.92 5.02
N MET A 89 12.93 6.46 6.26
CA MET A 89 11.86 6.64 7.25
C MET A 89 11.73 8.12 7.66
N VAL A 90 12.85 8.79 7.93
CA VAL A 90 12.90 10.22 8.25
C VAL A 90 12.40 11.06 7.08
N GLN A 91 12.83 10.77 5.85
CA GLN A 91 12.36 11.45 4.65
C GLN A 91 10.84 11.33 4.52
N GLY A 92 10.28 10.12 4.69
CA GLY A 92 8.83 9.91 4.68
C GLY A 92 8.08 10.76 5.72
N TYR A 93 8.62 10.85 6.94
CA TYR A 93 8.04 11.68 8.00
C TYR A 93 8.09 13.18 7.66
N VAL A 94 9.23 13.67 7.17
CA VAL A 94 9.42 15.07 6.77
C VAL A 94 8.46 15.45 5.65
N GLN A 95 8.29 14.60 4.63
CA GLN A 95 7.36 14.86 3.53
C GLN A 95 5.91 14.92 4.01
N LYS A 96 5.51 14.02 4.92
CA LYS A 96 4.18 14.04 5.52
C LYS A 96 3.93 15.33 6.31
N LYS A 97 4.92 15.78 7.10
CA LYS A 97 4.85 17.03 7.85
C LYS A 97 4.75 18.25 6.93
N LYS A 98 5.54 18.29 5.84
CA LYS A 98 5.48 19.35 4.83
C LYS A 98 4.11 19.41 4.16
N ARG A 99 3.54 18.26 3.77
CA ARG A 99 2.21 18.17 3.16
C ARG A 99 1.13 18.75 4.07
N ASN A 100 1.15 18.40 5.35
CA ASN A 100 0.18 18.89 6.34
C ASN A 100 0.32 20.39 6.63
N ARG A 101 1.50 20.98 6.40
CA ARG A 101 1.71 22.43 6.52
C ARG A 101 1.13 23.21 5.34
N ILE A 102 1.10 22.61 4.16
CA ILE A 102 0.62 23.26 2.92
C ILE A 102 -0.91 23.19 2.81
N ARG A 103 -1.54 22.16 3.40
CA ARG A 103 -3.00 22.01 3.47
C ARG A 103 -3.45 22.09 4.94
N PRO A 104 -3.70 23.30 5.48
CA PRO A 104 -4.23 23.46 6.85
C PRO A 104 -5.65 22.91 6.98
#